data_AF-A0A6F7W615-F1
#
_entry.id   AF-A0A6F7W615-F1
#
_cell.length_a   1.000
_cell.length_b   1.000
_cell.length_c   1.000
_cell.angle_alpha   90.00
_cell.angle_beta   90.00
_cell.angle_gamma   90.00
#
_symmetry.space_group_name_H-M   'P 1'
#
loop_
_entity.id
_entity.type
_entity.pdbx_description
1 polymer ?
#
loop_
_entity_poly.entity_id
_entity_poly.type
_entity_poly.pdbx_seq_one_letter_code
_entity_poly.pdbx_strand_id
1 'polypeptide(L)'
;RHGADYFRRWHREKEHSGGLMVHKSSHHFDLVNWWLGARPAEVFGYGRLGFYGRAAGERSGYRREYERAHGAAAAQDDPFALDLAANDALRSLYLDAEGVDGYHRDRNVFGDGVTIEDDMALLVRYDAGATMTYHLTAYSPWEGYRVMFNGTRGRLELEVEESAWQPSLLGTSSGRGTIHGDQALANAGGPRLVLRPLWEPPREVELPAFDHAGHGGGDERMLEVLYGPVDPAAAAGA
;
A
#
# COMPACT_ATOMS: atom_id res chain seq x y z
N ARG A 1 5.21 1.99 7.43
CA ARG A 1 5.54 3.21 6.65
C ARG A 1 4.45 3.54 5.63
N HIS A 2 4.01 2.58 4.82
CA HIS A 2 3.05 2.79 3.74
C HIS A 2 1.61 3.10 4.20
N GLY A 3 1.09 2.42 5.23
CA GLY A 3 -0.28 2.70 5.69
C GLY A 3 -0.48 4.14 6.16
N ALA A 4 0.47 4.68 6.94
CA ALA A 4 0.42 6.03 7.48
C ALA A 4 0.32 7.13 6.40
N ASP A 5 0.80 6.90 5.18
CA ASP A 5 0.77 7.90 4.10
C ASP A 5 -0.65 8.34 3.72
N TYR A 6 -1.63 7.43 3.81
CA TYR A 6 -3.04 7.73 3.58
C TYR A 6 -3.64 8.61 4.68
N PHE A 7 -3.06 8.61 5.88
CA PHE A 7 -3.57 9.34 7.05
C PHE A 7 -2.95 10.73 7.21
N ARG A 8 -1.90 11.07 6.44
CA ARG A 8 -1.22 12.38 6.45
C ARG A 8 -1.81 13.42 5.50
N ARG A 9 -2.81 13.04 4.69
CA ARG A 9 -3.32 13.81 3.53
C ARG A 9 -4.85 13.72 3.45
N TRP A 10 -5.41 14.38 2.44
CA TRP A 10 -6.85 14.34 2.13
C TRP A 10 -7.45 12.93 2.05
N HIS A 11 -6.66 11.90 1.68
CA HIS A 11 -7.12 10.50 1.66
C HIS A 11 -7.75 10.05 2.99
N ARG A 12 -7.35 10.64 4.12
CA ARG A 12 -7.89 10.35 5.46
C ARG A 12 -9.37 10.71 5.62
N GLU A 13 -9.91 11.51 4.70
CA GLU A 13 -11.25 12.07 4.73
C GLU A 13 -12.15 11.25 3.78
N LYS A 14 -13.03 10.42 4.37
CA LYS A 14 -13.82 9.43 3.65
C LYS A 14 -14.76 10.05 2.61
N GLU A 15 -15.24 11.26 2.85
CA GLU A 15 -16.07 12.00 1.88
C GLU A 15 -15.33 12.28 0.56
N HIS A 16 -14.02 12.49 0.63
CA HIS A 16 -13.20 12.75 -0.54
C HIS A 16 -12.62 11.47 -1.16
N SER A 17 -12.39 10.45 -0.32
CA SER A 17 -11.59 9.30 -0.70
C SER A 17 -12.41 8.01 -0.90
N GLY A 18 -13.60 7.90 -0.30
CA GLY A 18 -14.33 6.63 -0.23
C GLY A 18 -13.64 5.57 0.64
N GLY A 19 -12.53 5.90 1.31
CA GLY A 19 -11.77 5.00 2.17
C GLY A 19 -10.75 4.13 1.44
N LEU A 20 -10.00 3.34 2.22
CA LEU A 20 -8.92 2.51 1.67
C LEU A 20 -9.44 1.37 0.78
N MET A 21 -10.70 0.93 0.92
CA MET A 21 -11.26 -0.08 -0.01
C MET A 21 -11.29 0.43 -1.45
N VAL A 22 -11.56 1.73 -1.64
CA VAL A 22 -11.58 2.37 -2.97
C VAL A 22 -10.17 2.77 -3.37
N HIS A 23 -9.47 3.54 -2.55
CA HIS A 23 -8.17 4.10 -2.95
C HIS A 23 -7.00 3.13 -2.94
N LYS A 24 -7.01 2.16 -2.03
CA LYS A 24 -5.89 1.23 -1.87
C LYS A 24 -6.24 -0.17 -2.37
N SER A 25 -7.43 -0.67 -2.11
CA SER A 25 -7.73 -2.09 -2.37
C SER A 25 -8.38 -2.37 -3.72
N SER A 26 -8.88 -1.36 -4.43
CA SER A 26 -9.60 -1.54 -5.71
C SER A 26 -8.84 -2.43 -6.69
N HIS A 27 -7.55 -2.18 -6.89
CA HIS A 27 -6.71 -2.97 -7.79
C HIS A 27 -6.57 -4.45 -7.36
N HIS A 28 -6.67 -4.77 -6.06
CA HIS A 28 -6.73 -6.16 -5.62
C HIS A 28 -8.02 -6.84 -6.08
N PHE A 29 -9.16 -6.15 -6.01
CA PHE A 29 -10.43 -6.69 -6.51
C PHE A 29 -10.37 -6.89 -8.02
N ASP A 30 -9.80 -5.94 -8.77
CA ASP A 30 -9.62 -6.09 -10.22
C ASP A 30 -8.79 -7.32 -10.56
N LEU A 31 -7.66 -7.54 -9.86
CA LEU A 31 -6.84 -8.74 -10.03
C LEU A 31 -7.61 -10.02 -9.70
N VAL A 32 -8.33 -10.08 -8.58
CA VAL A 32 -9.08 -11.27 -8.20
C VAL A 32 -10.24 -11.54 -9.17
N ASN A 33 -10.97 -10.51 -9.59
CA ASN A 33 -12.02 -10.63 -10.60
C ASN A 33 -11.46 -11.19 -11.91
N TRP A 34 -10.28 -10.70 -12.33
CA TRP A 34 -9.59 -11.17 -13.52
C TRP A 34 -9.11 -12.62 -13.38
N TRP A 35 -8.44 -12.98 -12.28
CA TRP A 35 -7.97 -14.34 -12.02
C TRP A 35 -9.10 -15.36 -11.94
N LEU A 36 -10.23 -14.99 -11.35
CA LEU A 36 -11.42 -15.84 -11.28
C LEU A 36 -12.23 -15.85 -12.57
N GLY A 37 -12.08 -14.83 -13.42
CA GLY A 37 -12.97 -14.60 -14.57
C GLY A 37 -14.43 -14.42 -14.14
N ALA A 38 -14.67 -13.85 -12.96
CA ALA A 38 -15.97 -13.82 -12.29
C ALA A 38 -16.26 -12.43 -11.73
N ARG A 39 -17.54 -12.14 -11.47
CA ARG A 39 -17.98 -10.85 -10.89
C ARG A 39 -18.50 -11.04 -9.46
N PRO A 40 -18.26 -10.09 -8.56
CA PRO A 40 -18.86 -10.12 -7.23
C PRO A 40 -20.38 -9.99 -7.35
N ALA A 41 -21.11 -10.91 -6.72
CA ALA A 41 -22.57 -10.92 -6.66
C ALA A 41 -23.10 -10.35 -5.34
N GLU A 42 -22.38 -10.58 -4.23
CA GLU A 42 -22.74 -10.08 -2.91
C GLU A 42 -21.47 -9.75 -2.13
N VAL A 43 -21.47 -8.60 -1.45
CA VAL A 43 -20.36 -8.14 -0.61
C VAL A 43 -20.90 -7.76 0.75
N PHE A 44 -20.30 -8.30 1.79
CA PHE A 44 -20.53 -7.93 3.18
C PHE A 44 -19.23 -7.48 3.81
N GLY A 45 -19.28 -6.49 4.72
CA GLY A 45 -18.07 -5.91 5.28
C GLY A 45 -18.23 -5.27 6.65
N TYR A 46 -17.14 -5.32 7.41
CA TYR A 46 -16.94 -4.53 8.62
C TYR A 46 -15.65 -3.72 8.48
N GLY A 47 -15.68 -2.50 8.99
CA GLY A 47 -14.50 -1.65 9.05
C GLY A 47 -14.52 -0.78 10.31
N ARG A 48 -13.33 -0.36 10.75
CA ARG A 48 -13.17 0.57 11.86
C ARG A 48 -11.94 1.45 11.68
N LEU A 49 -11.92 2.57 12.40
CA LEU A 49 -10.73 3.34 12.70
C LEU A 49 -10.21 2.92 14.08
N GLY A 50 -9.19 2.06 14.11
CA GLY A 50 -8.68 1.41 15.31
C GLY A 50 -7.35 1.96 15.83
N PHE A 51 -6.42 2.29 14.94
CA PHE A 51 -5.04 2.63 15.25
C PHE A 51 -4.73 4.12 15.02
N TYR A 52 -5.15 4.69 13.90
CA TYR A 52 -4.94 6.11 13.59
C TYR A 52 -6.02 7.02 14.17
N GLY A 53 -5.80 8.33 14.05
CA GLY A 53 -6.71 9.36 14.53
C GLY A 53 -6.58 9.65 16.01
N ARG A 54 -7.16 10.79 16.41
CA ARG A 54 -7.04 11.36 17.76
C ARG A 54 -7.29 10.37 18.87
N ALA A 55 -8.46 9.74 18.88
CA ALA A 55 -8.87 8.87 19.97
C ALA A 55 -7.89 7.68 20.16
N ALA A 56 -7.36 7.12 19.06
CA ALA A 56 -6.39 6.04 19.14
C ALA A 56 -5.01 6.52 19.58
N GLY A 57 -4.57 7.68 19.09
CA GLY A 57 -3.32 8.31 19.54
C GLY A 57 -3.33 8.68 21.03
N GLU A 58 -4.44 9.19 21.55
CA GLU A 58 -4.59 9.50 22.99
C GLU A 58 -4.56 8.24 23.84
N ARG A 59 -5.26 7.18 23.43
CA ARG A 59 -5.26 5.89 24.15
C ARG A 59 -3.90 5.19 24.15
N SER A 60 -3.18 5.27 23.03
CA SER A 60 -1.89 4.59 22.85
C SER A 60 -0.69 5.38 23.34
N GLY A 61 -0.84 6.69 23.57
CA GLY A 61 0.25 7.60 23.91
C GLY A 61 1.07 8.07 22.71
N TYR A 62 0.69 7.70 21.47
CA TYR A 62 1.38 8.17 20.26
C TYR A 62 0.96 9.58 19.83
N ARG A 63 -0.14 10.13 20.35
CA ARG A 63 -0.56 11.48 19.99
C ARG A 63 0.42 12.52 20.51
N ARG A 64 0.83 13.41 19.61
CA ARG A 64 1.61 14.61 19.92
C ARG A 64 0.84 15.85 19.47
N GLU A 65 1.10 16.98 20.15
CA GLU A 65 0.41 18.25 19.90
C GLU A 65 1.00 18.99 18.70
N TYR A 66 0.60 18.60 17.51
CA TYR A 66 0.86 19.33 16.27
C TYR A 66 -0.17 18.99 15.19
N GLU A 67 -0.41 19.90 14.26
CA GLU A 67 -1.30 19.67 13.10
C GLU A 67 -0.55 19.03 11.93
N ARG A 68 0.64 19.54 11.62
CA ARG A 68 1.57 19.00 10.62
C ARG A 68 3.02 19.05 11.11
N ALA A 69 3.87 18.21 10.54
CA ALA A 69 5.23 17.98 11.02
C ALA A 69 6.18 19.17 10.78
N HIS A 70 6.15 19.77 9.59
CA HIS A 70 7.05 20.85 9.23
C HIS A 70 6.81 22.10 10.08
N GLY A 71 7.88 22.56 10.74
CA GLY A 71 7.86 23.69 11.68
C GLY A 71 7.43 23.33 13.11
N ALA A 72 6.99 22.09 13.38
CA ALA A 72 6.53 21.68 14.70
C ALA A 72 7.64 21.05 15.53
N ALA A 73 8.03 21.69 16.65
CA ALA A 73 9.01 21.12 17.58
C ALA A 73 8.56 19.75 18.14
N ALA A 74 7.26 19.58 18.39
CA ALA A 74 6.69 18.34 18.89
C ALA A 74 6.73 17.18 17.88
N ALA A 75 7.09 17.41 16.62
CA ALA A 75 7.18 16.38 15.59
C ALA A 75 8.60 15.81 15.42
N GLN A 76 9.63 16.43 16.01
CA GLN A 76 11.04 16.09 15.76
C GLN A 76 11.42 14.65 16.16
N ASP A 77 10.80 14.13 17.21
CA ASP A 77 11.02 12.76 17.72
C ASP A 77 9.82 11.85 17.46
N ASP A 78 8.85 12.27 16.64
CA ASP A 78 7.68 11.47 16.31
C ASP A 78 8.00 10.44 15.21
N PRO A 79 7.89 9.13 15.50
CA PRO A 79 8.11 8.09 14.48
C PRO A 79 7.12 8.15 13.31
N PHE A 80 6.00 8.87 13.46
CA PHE A 80 4.99 9.04 12.40
C PHE A 80 5.09 10.37 11.65
N ALA A 81 5.90 11.33 12.10
CA ALA A 81 6.07 12.61 11.42
C ALA A 81 6.87 12.46 10.12
N LEU A 82 6.38 13.06 9.03
CA LEU A 82 7.09 13.08 7.75
C LEU A 82 7.87 14.39 7.62
N ASP A 83 9.21 14.32 7.70
CA ASP A 83 10.06 15.48 7.41
C ASP A 83 10.25 15.64 5.89
N LEU A 84 9.48 16.56 5.30
CA LEU A 84 9.59 16.91 3.88
C LEU A 84 10.89 17.64 3.56
N ALA A 85 11.45 18.41 4.51
CA ALA A 85 12.63 19.24 4.27
C ALA A 85 13.92 18.40 4.24
N ALA A 86 13.92 17.24 4.91
CA ALA A 86 15.04 16.29 4.93
C ALA A 86 15.26 15.50 3.63
N ASN A 87 14.47 15.74 2.58
CA ASN A 87 14.62 15.09 1.28
C ASN A 87 14.33 16.06 0.14
N ASP A 88 15.33 16.38 -0.68
CA ASP A 88 15.21 17.40 -1.75
C ASP A 88 14.06 17.11 -2.74
N ALA A 89 13.81 15.84 -3.06
CA ALA A 89 12.73 15.47 -3.97
C ALA A 89 11.34 15.66 -3.33
N LEU A 90 11.17 15.25 -2.06
CA LEU A 90 9.92 15.51 -1.33
C LEU A 90 9.71 17.00 -1.06
N ARG A 91 10.79 17.74 -0.77
CA ARG A 91 10.74 19.19 -0.61
C ARG A 91 10.25 19.85 -1.90
N SER A 92 10.88 19.54 -3.02
CA SER A 92 10.54 20.13 -4.32
C SER A 92 9.12 19.77 -4.78
N LEU A 93 8.66 18.54 -4.54
CA LEU A 93 7.33 18.10 -4.98
C LEU A 93 6.19 18.59 -4.09
N TYR A 94 6.45 18.84 -2.81
CA TYR A 94 5.41 19.13 -1.83
C TYR A 94 5.65 20.44 -1.09
N LEU A 95 6.72 20.53 -0.30
CA LEU A 95 6.93 21.67 0.60
C LEU A 95 7.10 23.00 -0.16
N ASP A 96 7.93 23.02 -1.20
CA ASP A 96 8.18 24.23 -2.00
C ASP A 96 6.96 24.59 -2.89
N ALA A 97 6.03 23.64 -3.08
CA ALA A 97 4.84 23.78 -3.91
C ALA A 97 3.58 24.18 -3.12
N GLU A 98 3.63 24.25 -1.78
CA GLU A 98 2.44 24.51 -0.94
C GLU A 98 1.74 25.85 -1.26
N GLY A 99 2.46 26.82 -1.82
CA GLY A 99 1.91 28.12 -2.24
C GLY A 99 0.94 28.07 -3.43
N VAL A 100 0.81 26.91 -4.12
CA VAL A 100 -0.06 26.75 -5.28
C VAL A 100 -1.52 26.51 -4.86
N ASP A 101 -1.75 25.59 -3.93
CA ASP A 101 -3.10 25.13 -3.54
C ASP A 101 -3.26 24.87 -2.03
N GLY A 102 -2.22 25.07 -1.22
CA GLY A 102 -2.23 24.78 0.22
C GLY A 102 -2.17 23.29 0.56
N TYR A 103 -1.75 22.42 -0.37
CA TYR A 103 -1.72 20.99 -0.15
C TYR A 103 -0.61 20.57 0.84
N HIS A 104 -1.02 20.11 2.03
CA HIS A 104 -0.11 19.60 3.05
C HIS A 104 -0.01 18.06 3.04
N ARG A 105 1.22 17.54 2.87
CA ARG A 105 1.52 16.10 2.79
C ARG A 105 1.90 15.45 4.13
N ASP A 106 2.15 16.26 5.15
CA ASP A 106 2.80 15.90 6.42
C ASP A 106 1.91 16.11 7.65
N ARG A 107 0.58 15.98 7.49
CA ARG A 107 -0.37 16.13 8.60
C ARG A 107 -0.19 15.01 9.64
N ASN A 108 -0.51 15.31 10.90
CA ASN A 108 -0.47 14.38 12.01
C ASN A 108 -1.49 13.24 11.82
N VAL A 109 -1.00 12.00 11.76
CA VAL A 109 -1.84 10.79 11.59
C VAL A 109 -2.70 10.48 12.82
N PHE A 110 -2.35 11.00 13.99
CA PHE A 110 -3.12 10.97 15.24
C PHE A 110 -3.80 12.31 15.54
N GLY A 111 -3.86 13.20 14.55
CA GLY A 111 -4.64 14.43 14.61
C GLY A 111 -6.13 14.18 14.40
N ASP A 112 -6.87 15.28 14.39
CA ASP A 112 -8.30 15.31 14.07
C ASP A 112 -8.55 15.07 12.56
N GLY A 113 -9.79 14.73 12.21
CA GLY A 113 -10.22 14.62 10.81
C GLY A 113 -9.90 13.29 10.10
N VAL A 114 -9.38 12.27 10.78
CA VAL A 114 -9.38 10.91 10.22
C VAL A 114 -10.79 10.35 10.27
N THR A 115 -11.36 10.04 9.10
CA THR A 115 -12.71 9.46 8.99
C THR A 115 -12.75 8.16 8.19
N ILE A 116 -11.65 7.78 7.53
CA ILE A 116 -11.50 6.47 6.90
C ILE A 116 -11.21 5.37 7.92
N GLU A 117 -11.55 4.13 7.55
CA GLU A 117 -11.14 2.94 8.27
C GLU A 117 -9.67 2.58 8.02
N ASP A 118 -9.02 1.99 9.03
CA ASP A 118 -7.65 1.48 8.96
C ASP A 118 -7.56 -0.05 9.18
N ASP A 119 -8.68 -0.68 9.53
CA ASP A 119 -8.87 -2.13 9.60
C ASP A 119 -10.22 -2.50 8.99
N MET A 120 -10.23 -3.33 7.95
CA MET A 120 -11.45 -3.69 7.22
C MET A 120 -11.43 -5.15 6.77
N ALA A 121 -12.50 -5.88 7.08
CA ALA A 121 -12.71 -7.28 6.69
C ALA A 121 -13.95 -7.41 5.81
N LEU A 122 -13.83 -8.14 4.70
CA LEU A 122 -14.89 -8.36 3.73
C LEU A 122 -15.12 -9.85 3.44
N LEU A 123 -16.37 -10.19 3.19
CA LEU A 123 -16.83 -11.46 2.64
C LEU A 123 -17.48 -11.18 1.29
N VAL A 124 -16.98 -11.82 0.24
CA VAL A 124 -17.46 -11.65 -1.13
C VAL A 124 -17.92 -12.98 -1.70
N ARG A 125 -19.12 -13.02 -2.25
CA ARG A 125 -19.62 -14.12 -3.07
C ARG A 125 -19.56 -13.72 -4.54
N TYR A 126 -19.06 -14.61 -5.38
CA TYR A 126 -18.98 -14.41 -6.82
C TYR A 126 -20.11 -15.13 -7.54
N ASP A 127 -20.48 -14.64 -8.71
CA ASP A 127 -21.49 -15.24 -9.60
C ASP A 127 -21.11 -16.65 -10.07
N ALA A 128 -19.82 -16.94 -10.21
CA ALA A 128 -19.28 -18.25 -10.54
C ALA A 128 -19.26 -19.26 -9.35
N GLY A 129 -19.74 -18.85 -8.16
CA GLY A 129 -19.83 -19.70 -6.97
C GLY A 129 -18.60 -19.68 -6.05
N ALA A 130 -17.53 -18.99 -6.44
CA ALA A 130 -16.37 -18.76 -5.56
C ALA A 130 -16.73 -17.81 -4.40
N THR A 131 -16.00 -17.93 -3.29
CA THR A 131 -16.08 -17.01 -2.15
C THR A 131 -14.70 -16.48 -1.80
N MET A 132 -14.61 -15.22 -1.40
CA MET A 132 -13.38 -14.58 -0.96
C MET A 132 -13.56 -13.96 0.42
N THR A 133 -12.57 -14.19 1.29
CA THR A 133 -12.34 -13.38 2.49
C THR A 133 -11.21 -12.41 2.19
N TYR A 134 -11.43 -11.13 2.41
CA TYR A 134 -10.42 -10.08 2.23
C TYR A 134 -10.23 -9.31 3.52
N HIS A 135 -8.99 -9.01 3.90
CA HIS A 135 -8.69 -8.20 5.08
C HIS A 135 -7.58 -7.21 4.77
N LEU A 136 -7.79 -5.95 5.11
CA LEU A 136 -6.78 -4.89 5.06
C LEU A 136 -6.53 -4.38 6.48
N THR A 137 -5.25 -4.34 6.85
CA THR A 137 -4.78 -3.68 8.08
C THR A 137 -3.69 -2.67 7.71
N ALA A 138 -3.99 -1.37 7.87
CA ALA A 138 -3.10 -0.27 7.49
C ALA A 138 -1.99 0.01 8.52
N TYR A 139 -1.95 -0.73 9.63
CA TYR A 139 -0.98 -0.57 10.72
C TYR A 139 -0.25 -1.88 11.04
N SER A 140 -0.10 -2.75 10.03
CA SER A 140 0.68 -3.98 10.16
C SER A 140 2.17 -3.68 10.45
N PRO A 141 2.84 -4.49 11.30
CA PRO A 141 4.27 -4.33 11.58
C PRO A 141 5.17 -4.72 10.40
N TRP A 142 4.64 -5.50 9.45
CA TRP A 142 5.29 -5.88 8.20
C TRP A 142 4.48 -5.35 7.02
N GLU A 143 5.13 -5.20 5.87
CA GLU A 143 4.55 -4.71 4.62
C GLU A 143 4.57 -5.79 3.56
N GLY A 144 3.43 -5.98 2.90
CA GLY A 144 3.25 -6.98 1.87
C GLY A 144 1.81 -7.49 1.83
N TYR A 145 1.61 -8.59 1.11
CA TYR A 145 0.28 -9.19 0.95
C TYR A 145 0.35 -10.69 0.78
N ARG A 146 -0.82 -11.32 0.94
CA ARG A 146 -1.02 -12.76 0.81
C ARG A 146 -2.25 -13.02 -0.05
N VAL A 147 -2.12 -13.90 -1.02
CA VAL A 147 -3.24 -14.38 -1.86
C VAL A 147 -3.23 -15.90 -1.86
N MET A 148 -4.38 -16.50 -1.57
CA MET A 148 -4.50 -17.96 -1.60
C MET A 148 -5.74 -18.41 -2.34
N PHE A 149 -5.59 -19.41 -3.20
CA PHE A 149 -6.66 -20.05 -3.94
C PHE A 149 -6.87 -21.47 -3.46
N ASN A 150 -8.09 -21.81 -3.07
CA ASN A 150 -8.48 -23.18 -2.77
C ASN A 150 -9.32 -23.72 -3.92
N GLY A 151 -8.93 -24.86 -4.46
CA GLY A 151 -9.65 -25.55 -5.52
C GLY A 151 -9.83 -27.03 -5.19
N THR A 152 -10.45 -27.77 -6.11
CA THR A 152 -10.78 -29.19 -5.92
C THR A 152 -9.56 -30.11 -5.83
N ARG A 153 -8.37 -29.64 -6.22
CA ARG A 153 -7.12 -30.41 -6.24
C ARG A 153 -6.08 -29.95 -5.20
N GLY A 154 -6.39 -28.96 -4.39
CA GLY A 154 -5.46 -28.40 -3.41
C GLY A 154 -5.52 -26.88 -3.31
N ARG A 155 -4.41 -26.28 -2.86
CA ARG A 155 -4.28 -24.84 -2.59
C ARG A 155 -3.02 -24.26 -3.21
N LEU A 156 -3.13 -23.06 -3.79
CA LEU A 156 -2.00 -22.23 -4.20
C LEU A 156 -1.86 -21.06 -3.21
N GLU A 157 -0.65 -20.80 -2.74
CA GLU A 157 -0.36 -19.75 -1.76
C GLU A 157 0.74 -18.83 -2.28
N LEU A 158 0.40 -17.56 -2.51
CA LEU A 158 1.36 -16.50 -2.79
C LEU A 158 1.47 -15.63 -1.54
N GLU A 159 2.70 -15.44 -1.08
CA GLU A 159 3.08 -14.46 -0.07
C GLU A 159 4.11 -13.52 -0.69
N VAL A 160 3.91 -12.22 -0.55
CA VAL A 160 4.87 -11.20 -0.97
C VAL A 160 5.21 -10.36 0.24
N GLU A 161 6.44 -10.48 0.72
CA GLU A 161 6.96 -9.68 1.84
C GLU A 161 7.83 -8.54 1.31
N GLU A 162 7.22 -7.36 1.17
CA GLU A 162 7.92 -6.15 0.74
C GLU A 162 8.86 -5.62 1.83
N SER A 163 8.49 -5.79 3.10
CA SER A 163 9.33 -5.44 4.24
C SER A 163 8.91 -6.22 5.49
N ALA A 164 9.82 -6.99 6.09
CA ALA A 164 9.54 -7.73 7.32
C ALA A 164 9.32 -6.82 8.54
N TRP A 165 9.99 -5.67 8.58
CA TRP A 165 9.85 -4.65 9.62
C TRP A 165 10.45 -3.31 9.18
N GLN A 166 10.03 -2.22 9.83
CA GLN A 166 10.52 -0.86 9.57
C GLN A 166 11.07 -0.21 10.86
N PRO A 167 12.19 0.54 10.79
CA PRO A 167 12.71 1.28 11.94
C PRO A 167 11.77 2.41 12.35
N SER A 168 11.86 2.83 13.61
CA SER A 168 10.99 3.86 14.20
C SER A 168 11.23 5.26 13.64
N LEU A 169 12.45 5.61 13.26
CA LEU A 169 12.77 6.91 12.67
C LEU A 169 12.84 6.80 11.15
N LEU A 170 12.19 7.74 10.48
CA LEU A 170 12.22 7.90 9.04
C LEU A 170 13.63 8.30 8.58
N GLY A 171 14.45 7.32 8.21
CA GLY A 171 15.62 7.58 7.37
C GLY A 171 15.14 7.89 5.95
N THR A 172 15.40 9.08 5.43
CA THR A 172 15.18 9.46 4.03
C THR A 172 16.25 8.83 3.12
N SER A 173 16.36 7.50 3.13
CA SER A 173 17.46 6.79 2.47
C SER A 173 17.35 6.69 0.93
N SER A 174 16.35 7.31 0.30
CA SER A 174 16.29 7.38 -1.17
C SER A 174 16.38 8.83 -1.64
N GLY A 175 17.49 9.18 -2.31
CA GLY A 175 17.71 10.48 -2.94
C GLY A 175 16.70 10.83 -4.04
N ARG A 176 15.87 9.87 -4.44
CA ARG A 176 14.58 10.07 -5.09
C ARG A 176 13.53 9.74 -4.04
N GLY A 177 12.84 10.73 -3.49
CA GLY A 177 11.75 10.54 -2.53
C GLY A 177 10.85 9.42 -3.05
N THR A 178 10.71 8.35 -2.28
CA THR A 178 10.33 7.02 -2.79
C THR A 178 8.98 7.11 -3.49
N ILE A 179 9.01 7.24 -4.82
CA ILE A 179 7.88 7.00 -5.70
C ILE A 179 7.66 5.49 -5.62
N HIS A 180 6.40 5.07 -5.42
CA HIS A 180 6.07 3.67 -5.23
C HIS A 180 6.67 2.81 -6.35
N GLY A 181 7.28 1.67 -5.99
CA GLY A 181 7.72 0.65 -6.95
C GLY A 181 9.15 0.78 -7.51
N ASP A 182 9.91 1.84 -7.20
CA ASP A 182 11.23 2.07 -7.81
C ASP A 182 12.40 1.32 -7.14
N GLN A 183 12.29 1.01 -5.83
CA GLN A 183 13.32 0.30 -5.08
C GLN A 183 12.69 -0.58 -3.99
N ALA A 184 13.31 -1.74 -3.74
CA ALA A 184 12.93 -2.60 -2.62
C ALA A 184 13.05 -1.84 -1.29
N LEU A 185 12.07 -2.02 -0.41
CA LEU A 185 12.12 -1.47 0.94
C LEU A 185 13.24 -2.15 1.75
N ALA A 186 13.67 -1.49 2.83
CA ALA A 186 14.55 -2.12 3.81
C ALA A 186 13.89 -3.41 4.37
N ASN A 187 14.70 -4.44 4.61
CA ASN A 187 14.28 -5.73 5.15
C ASN A 187 13.26 -6.49 4.27
N ALA A 188 13.37 -6.40 2.94
CA ALA A 188 12.51 -7.15 2.03
C ALA A 188 12.70 -8.67 2.18
N GLY A 189 11.60 -9.42 2.26
CA GLY A 189 11.58 -10.89 2.28
C GLY A 189 11.34 -11.52 0.91
N GLY A 190 10.78 -10.76 -0.04
CA GLY A 190 10.50 -11.19 -1.41
C GLY A 190 9.23 -12.05 -1.53
N PRO A 191 8.94 -12.53 -2.75
CA PRO A 191 7.79 -13.39 -2.98
C PRO A 191 8.10 -14.87 -2.75
N ARG A 192 7.11 -15.59 -2.25
CA ARG A 192 7.12 -17.04 -2.06
C ARG A 192 5.82 -17.64 -2.59
N LEU A 193 5.95 -18.65 -3.45
CA LEU A 193 4.81 -19.36 -4.04
C LEU A 193 4.83 -20.82 -3.61
N VAL A 194 3.79 -21.30 -2.93
CA VAL A 194 3.68 -22.68 -2.46
C VAL A 194 2.45 -23.34 -3.07
N LEU A 195 2.64 -24.51 -3.67
CA LEU A 195 1.56 -25.40 -4.09
C LEU A 195 1.36 -26.49 -3.04
N ARG A 196 0.13 -26.64 -2.56
CA ARG A 196 -0.30 -27.70 -1.65
C ARG A 196 -1.30 -28.62 -2.35
N PRO A 197 -0.86 -29.73 -2.96
CA PRO A 197 -1.80 -30.72 -3.50
C PRO A 197 -2.61 -31.37 -2.37
N LEU A 198 -3.80 -31.89 -2.69
CA LEU A 198 -4.72 -32.41 -1.66
C LEU A 198 -4.16 -33.61 -0.87
N TRP A 199 -3.37 -34.48 -1.52
CA TRP A 199 -2.91 -35.76 -0.96
C TRP A 199 -1.38 -35.94 -1.02
N GLU A 200 -0.64 -34.86 -1.25
CA GLU A 200 0.81 -34.90 -1.39
C GLU A 200 1.46 -33.83 -0.50
N PRO A 201 2.75 -34.00 -0.13
CA PRO A 201 3.49 -32.94 0.54
C PRO A 201 3.47 -31.62 -0.24
N PRO A 202 3.45 -30.46 0.44
CA PRO A 202 3.52 -29.16 -0.22
C PRO A 202 4.88 -28.98 -0.90
N ARG A 203 4.90 -28.26 -2.01
CA ARG A 203 6.12 -27.91 -2.74
C ARG A 203 6.18 -26.43 -3.05
N GLU A 204 7.36 -25.85 -2.89
CA GLU A 204 7.62 -24.49 -3.34
C GLU A 204 7.72 -24.47 -4.87
N VAL A 205 7.14 -23.45 -5.48
CA VAL A 205 7.20 -23.22 -6.92
C VAL A 205 8.26 -22.17 -7.17
N GLU A 206 9.27 -22.54 -7.95
CA GLU A 206 10.32 -21.60 -8.35
C GLU A 206 9.71 -20.48 -9.20
N LEU A 207 9.94 -19.25 -8.78
CA LEU A 207 9.55 -18.05 -9.51
C LEU A 207 10.69 -17.65 -10.45
N PRO A 208 10.41 -17.34 -11.73
CA PRO A 208 11.42 -16.81 -12.62
C PRO A 208 12.05 -15.55 -12.02
N ALA A 209 13.31 -15.26 -12.34
CA ALA A 209 13.87 -13.95 -12.04
C ALA A 209 13.01 -12.87 -12.71
N PHE A 210 12.53 -11.90 -11.94
CA PHE A 210 11.79 -10.75 -12.42
C PHE A 210 12.54 -9.48 -12.03
N ASP A 211 12.49 -8.47 -12.89
CA ASP A 211 13.07 -7.17 -12.59
C ASP A 211 12.33 -6.54 -11.40
N HIS A 212 13.08 -5.95 -10.47
CA HIS A 212 12.52 -5.19 -9.35
C HIS A 212 12.25 -3.73 -9.71
N ALA A 213 12.68 -3.26 -10.89
CA ALA A 213 12.29 -1.97 -11.42
C ALA A 213 10.80 -1.96 -11.81
N GLY A 214 10.14 -0.80 -11.65
CA GLY A 214 8.79 -0.54 -12.17
C GLY A 214 7.74 -1.57 -11.74
N HIS A 215 7.36 -1.58 -10.47
CA HIS A 215 6.33 -2.49 -9.91
C HIS A 215 6.54 -3.97 -10.29
N GLY A 216 7.78 -4.46 -10.30
CA GLY A 216 8.11 -5.84 -10.65
C GLY A 216 8.13 -6.13 -12.16
N GLY A 217 8.47 -5.11 -12.97
CA GLY A 217 8.32 -5.11 -14.44
C GLY A 217 6.87 -5.03 -14.91
N GLY A 218 5.95 -4.64 -14.03
CA GLY A 218 4.53 -4.49 -14.35
C GLY A 218 4.28 -3.28 -15.24
N ASP A 219 4.99 -2.18 -15.01
CA ASP A 219 4.81 -0.92 -15.74
C ASP A 219 5.14 -1.09 -17.22
N GLU A 220 6.29 -1.68 -17.55
CA GLU A 220 6.69 -1.93 -18.95
C GLU A 220 5.70 -2.85 -19.68
N ARG A 221 5.31 -3.96 -19.04
CA ARG A 221 4.34 -4.91 -19.63
C ARG A 221 2.98 -4.27 -19.85
N MET A 222 2.51 -3.45 -18.91
CA MET A 222 1.24 -2.73 -19.04
C MET A 222 1.30 -1.71 -20.18
N LEU A 223 2.37 -0.92 -20.23
CA LEU A 223 2.58 0.06 -21.30
C LEU A 223 2.69 -0.62 -22.67
N GLU A 224 3.37 -1.76 -22.76
CA GLU A 224 3.46 -2.55 -23.99
C GLU A 224 2.09 -3.07 -24.46
N VAL A 225 1.24 -3.53 -23.52
CA VAL A 225 -0.11 -3.99 -23.86
C VAL A 225 -1.01 -2.82 -24.30
N LEU A 226 -0.90 -1.65 -23.66
CA LEU A 226 -1.77 -0.50 -23.93
C LEU A 226 -1.35 0.29 -25.17
N TYR A 227 -0.04 0.46 -25.38
CA TYR A 227 0.52 1.35 -26.40
C TYR A 227 1.34 0.62 -27.47
N GLY A 228 1.60 -0.68 -27.30
CA GLY A 228 2.53 -1.44 -28.12
C GLY A 228 3.98 -1.31 -27.65
N PRO A 229 4.91 -2.07 -28.25
CA PRO A 229 6.33 -2.02 -27.90
C PRO A 229 6.91 -0.62 -28.18
N VAL A 230 7.69 -0.10 -27.24
CA VAL A 230 8.42 1.16 -27.41
C VAL A 230 9.58 0.90 -28.36
N ASP A 231 9.61 1.56 -29.52
CA ASP A 231 10.77 1.53 -30.41
C ASP A 231 11.94 2.28 -29.76
N PRO A 232 13.03 1.59 -29.36
CA PRO A 232 14.18 2.25 -28.73
C PRO A 232 14.85 3.27 -29.65
N ALA A 233 14.69 3.14 -30.98
CA ALA A 233 15.25 4.07 -31.96
C ALA A 233 14.48 5.40 -32.01
N ALA A 234 13.21 5.44 -31.60
CA ALA A 234 12.42 6.67 -31.57
C ALA A 234 12.78 7.59 -30.39
N ALA A 235 13.30 7.02 -29.29
CA ALA A 235 13.68 7.77 -28.08
C ALA A 235 15.02 8.52 -28.21
N ALA A 236 15.87 8.16 -29.18
CA ALA A 236 17.18 8.78 -29.38
C ALA A 236 17.15 10.05 -30.27
N GLY A 237 15.95 10.52 -30.66
CA GLY A 237 15.76 11.59 -31.65
C GLY A 237 15.04 12.85 -31.17
N ALA A 238 14.88 13.06 -29.86
CA ALA A 238 14.22 14.24 -29.29
C ALA A 238 15.14 15.02 -28.33
#